data_AF-A0A8H5JC92-F1
#
_entry.id   AF-A0A8H5JC92-F1
#
_cell.length_a   1.000
_cell.length_b   1.000
_cell.length_c   1.000
_cell.angle_alpha   90.00
_cell.angle_beta   90.00
_cell.angle_gamma   90.00
#
_symmetry.space_group_name_H-M   'P 1'
#
loop_
_entity.id
_entity.type
_entity.pdbx_description
1 polymer ?
#
loop_
_entity_poly.entity_id
_entity_poly.type
_entity_poly.pdbx_seq_one_letter_code
_entity_poly.pdbx_strand_id
1 'polypeptide(L)'
;MPSQDFTQIPIIDISSPTPQTLSNLRTALTDIGFLYISNHSVPTSTITFLINILPDLFALSPEAKREIALENSPHFLGYSAAGTETTAGKTDLREQVELATELERAPHGAPLYDGLRGPNQWPNALPELKGVVTRYIEELTLLGERFLRLVAKALDLPDDIFFSYLSDQHRLKLVHYPASTTSSQGVGPHKDSSGWWTFLLQASPQVNGLQVLNKSGSWIDVPAIPDTFVVNIGQAFEVVTNGVCKATTHRVLSSPEERFSVPFFQGVRRDLTRDEAMTSLKEHFERWGEGEEAARSDNVYSYIFIPPTSQSTTLLFLHGFPSTLTDWVHQIQHFSSEGYGVVALDLLGYGESSKPTDVNAYRLKPMGDEVIELLDNLNLKTIVGIGHDFGATLLSRMAAYHPSRWDALVFLAVGPPKLGTPFDVDMINTMTKQFLGYEMLGYIPWLADFTSQEILEKNAEAAMSLMFCRDREEWEAWFHPLGKMEEFVREDRRLPIASWYTEDLQQAHLKAFGSTDGYKGVCRWYRMWKDNLFAPDEQGFEDFHITQPVLFIVPAEPEQSATQQQQMLSSWAPNLQTVKLNTSHWIHIQAASSTNTTIQNFLTSRRET
;
A
#
# COMPACT_ATOMS: atom_id res chain seq x y z
N MET A 1 10.37 -14.22 6.26
CA MET A 1 9.60 -15.20 7.08
C MET A 1 8.37 -15.58 6.26
N PRO A 2 7.79 -16.79 6.35
CA PRO A 2 6.50 -17.00 5.70
C PRO A 2 5.55 -15.91 6.21
N SER A 3 4.93 -15.14 5.31
CA SER A 3 3.96 -14.12 5.71
C SER A 3 2.94 -14.80 6.64
N GLN A 4 2.58 -14.15 7.75
CA GLN A 4 1.61 -14.74 8.67
C GLN A 4 0.30 -14.92 7.91
N ASP A 5 -0.02 -16.19 7.61
CA ASP A 5 -1.22 -16.52 6.88
C ASP A 5 -2.46 -16.26 7.74
N PHE A 6 -3.59 -15.94 7.09
CA PHE A 6 -4.77 -15.54 7.83
C PHE A 6 -5.34 -16.72 8.64
N THR A 7 -5.76 -16.41 9.87
CA THR A 7 -6.39 -17.36 10.81
C THR A 7 -7.85 -17.02 11.10
N GLN A 8 -8.32 -15.88 10.58
CA GLN A 8 -9.70 -15.41 10.69
C GLN A 8 -10.05 -14.53 9.47
N ILE A 9 -11.33 -14.45 9.15
CA ILE A 9 -11.84 -13.58 8.07
C ILE A 9 -12.05 -12.16 8.61
N PRO A 10 -11.50 -11.11 7.97
CA PRO A 10 -11.61 -9.75 8.45
C PRO A 10 -13.04 -9.22 8.32
N ILE A 11 -13.43 -8.31 9.21
CA ILE A 11 -14.70 -7.59 9.15
C ILE A 11 -14.42 -6.16 8.73
N ILE A 12 -15.11 -5.69 7.68
CA ILE A 12 -14.94 -4.34 7.13
C ILE A 12 -16.24 -3.56 7.28
N ASP A 13 -16.16 -2.41 7.92
CA ASP A 13 -17.24 -1.41 7.94
C ASP A 13 -17.20 -0.62 6.63
N ILE A 14 -18.27 -0.73 5.84
CA ILE A 14 -18.34 -0.08 4.52
C ILE A 14 -19.15 1.23 4.52
N SER A 15 -19.57 1.73 5.69
CA SER A 15 -20.38 2.96 5.81
C SER A 15 -19.57 4.24 5.63
N SER A 16 -18.28 4.23 6.01
CA SER A 16 -17.39 5.40 5.96
C SER A 16 -16.00 5.00 5.47
N PRO A 17 -15.69 5.19 4.16
CA PRO A 17 -14.41 4.77 3.60
C PRO A 17 -13.28 5.71 4.03
N THR A 18 -12.68 5.41 5.18
CA THR A 18 -11.41 6.01 5.61
C THR A 18 -10.25 5.40 4.82
N PRO A 19 -9.07 6.04 4.78
CA PRO A 19 -7.86 5.43 4.22
C PRO A 19 -7.55 4.05 4.84
N GLN A 20 -7.78 3.89 6.15
CA GLN A 20 -7.61 2.61 6.84
C GLN A 20 -8.62 1.56 6.35
N THR A 21 -9.89 1.95 6.15
CA THR A 21 -10.92 1.05 5.60
C THR A 21 -10.52 0.55 4.21
N LEU A 22 -10.04 1.45 3.34
CA LEU A 22 -9.59 1.10 1.98
C LEU A 22 -8.33 0.22 2.01
N SER A 23 -7.40 0.47 2.93
CA SER A 23 -6.22 -0.37 3.14
C SER A 23 -6.61 -1.78 3.61
N ASN A 24 -7.47 -1.89 4.62
CA ASN A 24 -7.99 -3.18 5.09
C ASN A 24 -8.75 -3.94 3.99
N LEU A 25 -9.52 -3.22 3.17
CA LEU A 25 -10.23 -3.78 2.04
C LEU A 25 -9.24 -4.28 0.98
N ARG A 26 -8.20 -3.51 0.66
CA ARG A 26 -7.13 -3.94 -0.24
C ARG A 26 -6.50 -5.24 0.24
N THR A 27 -6.06 -5.30 1.50
CA THR A 27 -5.48 -6.52 2.10
C THR A 27 -6.44 -7.70 2.03
N ALA A 28 -7.72 -7.50 2.35
CA ALA A 28 -8.71 -8.56 2.22
C ALA A 28 -8.87 -9.05 0.78
N LEU A 29 -8.79 -8.16 -0.21
CA LEU A 29 -8.91 -8.50 -1.63
C LEU A 29 -7.68 -9.23 -2.18
N THR A 30 -6.47 -8.79 -1.82
CA THR A 30 -5.22 -9.32 -2.38
C THR A 30 -4.72 -10.56 -1.64
N ASP A 31 -4.90 -10.59 -0.32
CA ASP A 31 -4.19 -11.57 0.51
C ASP A 31 -5.10 -12.72 0.96
N ILE A 32 -6.41 -12.47 1.02
CA ILE A 32 -7.38 -13.40 1.62
C ILE A 32 -8.43 -13.86 0.61
N GLY A 33 -9.00 -12.96 -0.19
CA GLY A 33 -10.10 -13.23 -1.13
C GLY A 33 -11.46 -13.45 -0.47
N PHE A 34 -11.56 -13.22 0.84
CA PHE A 34 -12.76 -13.34 1.69
C PHE A 34 -12.79 -12.22 2.74
N LEU A 35 -13.99 -11.72 3.04
CA LEU A 35 -14.24 -10.74 4.09
C LEU A 35 -15.68 -10.83 4.60
N TYR A 36 -15.93 -10.30 5.79
CA TYR A 36 -17.26 -9.84 6.17
C TYR A 36 -17.41 -8.36 5.85
N ILE A 37 -18.60 -7.96 5.44
CA ILE A 37 -18.99 -6.55 5.39
C ILE A 37 -20.07 -6.28 6.42
N SER A 38 -19.92 -5.17 7.13
CA SER A 38 -20.86 -4.64 8.14
C SER A 38 -21.34 -3.25 7.74
N ASN A 39 -22.44 -2.78 8.34
CA ASN A 39 -23.08 -1.51 8.01
C ASN A 39 -23.45 -1.40 6.51
N HIS A 40 -23.91 -2.50 5.92
CA HIS A 40 -24.14 -2.65 4.48
C HIS A 40 -25.35 -1.87 3.93
N SER A 41 -26.20 -1.32 4.81
CA SER A 41 -27.40 -0.55 4.47
C SER A 41 -28.54 -1.32 3.77
N VAL A 42 -28.40 -2.63 3.49
CA VAL A 42 -29.55 -3.49 3.14
C VAL A 42 -30.57 -3.49 4.30
N PRO A 43 -31.86 -3.22 4.05
CA PRO A 43 -32.87 -3.17 5.11
C PRO A 43 -33.00 -4.50 5.85
N THR A 44 -33.02 -4.45 7.18
CA THR A 44 -33.21 -5.64 8.04
C THR A 44 -34.49 -6.38 7.69
N SER A 45 -35.58 -5.67 7.35
CA SER A 45 -36.84 -6.28 6.94
C SER A 45 -36.68 -7.15 5.69
N THR A 46 -35.90 -6.72 4.70
CA THR A 46 -35.62 -7.50 3.48
C THR A 46 -34.91 -8.81 3.81
N ILE A 47 -33.91 -8.78 4.71
CA ILE A 47 -33.20 -9.97 5.18
C ILE A 47 -34.14 -10.88 5.99
N THR A 48 -34.92 -10.32 6.92
CA THR A 48 -35.85 -11.08 7.77
C THR A 48 -36.94 -11.78 6.95
N PHE A 49 -37.56 -11.10 5.97
CA PHE A 49 -38.55 -11.73 5.10
C PHE A 49 -37.96 -12.88 4.30
N LEU A 50 -36.74 -12.71 3.78
CA LEU A 50 -36.04 -13.77 3.05
C LEU A 50 -35.74 -14.97 3.97
N ILE A 51 -35.21 -14.76 5.18
CA ILE A 51 -34.93 -15.86 6.10
C ILE A 51 -36.20 -16.63 6.45
N ASN A 52 -37.29 -15.92 6.72
CA ASN A 52 -38.55 -16.52 7.17
C ASN A 52 -39.24 -17.37 6.09
N ILE A 53 -39.04 -17.07 4.80
CA ILE A 53 -39.71 -17.81 3.71
C ILE A 53 -38.95 -19.07 3.26
N LEU A 54 -37.67 -19.23 3.65
CA LEU A 54 -36.84 -20.36 3.24
C LEU A 54 -37.41 -21.72 3.72
N PRO A 55 -37.82 -21.88 4.99
CA PRO A 55 -38.40 -23.15 5.45
C PRO A 55 -39.67 -23.53 4.67
N ASP A 56 -40.54 -22.56 4.38
CA ASP A 56 -41.78 -22.80 3.62
C ASP A 56 -41.49 -23.25 2.19
N LEU A 57 -40.49 -22.63 1.53
CA LEU A 57 -40.03 -23.03 0.21
C LEU A 57 -39.53 -24.47 0.18
N PHE A 58 -38.68 -24.85 1.14
CA PHE A 58 -38.09 -26.19 1.18
C PHE A 58 -39.04 -27.24 1.79
N ALA A 59 -40.14 -26.83 2.41
CA ALA A 59 -41.23 -27.71 2.83
C ALA A 59 -42.26 -28.01 1.71
N LEU A 60 -42.18 -27.33 0.55
CA LEU A 60 -43.07 -27.59 -0.58
C LEU A 60 -43.06 -29.05 -1.02
N SER A 61 -44.21 -29.52 -1.53
CA SER A 61 -44.34 -30.90 -2.01
C SER A 61 -43.39 -31.18 -3.18
N PRO A 62 -42.98 -32.45 -3.40
CA PRO A 62 -42.14 -32.81 -4.53
C PRO A 62 -42.70 -32.38 -5.89
N GLU A 63 -44.03 -32.37 -6.05
CA GLU A 63 -44.72 -31.91 -7.26
C GLU A 63 -44.56 -30.40 -7.47
N ALA A 64 -44.74 -29.60 -6.42
CA ALA A 64 -44.56 -28.15 -6.47
C ALA A 64 -43.09 -27.77 -6.73
N LYS A 65 -42.12 -28.50 -6.17
CA LYS A 65 -40.70 -28.32 -6.48
C LYS A 65 -40.36 -28.73 -7.92
N ARG A 66 -41.01 -29.78 -8.45
CA ARG A 66 -40.83 -30.25 -9.83
C ARG A 66 -41.41 -29.29 -10.86
N GLU A 67 -42.47 -28.54 -10.53
CA GLU A 67 -43.04 -27.50 -11.38
C GLU A 67 -41.98 -26.47 -11.78
N ILE A 68 -41.11 -26.11 -10.85
CA ILE A 68 -40.01 -25.15 -11.05
C ILE A 68 -38.65 -25.82 -11.27
N ALA A 69 -38.61 -27.11 -11.65
CA ALA A 69 -37.34 -27.83 -11.81
C ALA A 69 -36.41 -27.13 -12.81
N LEU A 70 -35.11 -27.16 -12.54
CA LEU A 70 -34.07 -26.58 -13.41
C LEU A 70 -34.17 -27.08 -14.86
N GLU A 71 -34.55 -28.35 -15.04
CA GLU A 71 -34.75 -29.02 -16.34
C GLU A 71 -35.82 -28.35 -17.23
N ASN A 72 -36.77 -27.63 -16.62
CA ASN A 72 -37.84 -26.92 -17.33
C ASN A 72 -37.36 -25.57 -17.89
N SER A 73 -36.18 -25.09 -17.48
CA SER A 73 -35.66 -23.77 -17.85
C SER A 73 -34.42 -23.88 -18.75
N PRO A 74 -34.48 -23.37 -19.98
CA PRO A 74 -33.28 -23.29 -20.84
C PRO A 74 -32.25 -22.28 -20.30
N HIS A 75 -32.61 -21.51 -19.27
CA HIS A 75 -31.80 -20.46 -18.65
C HIS A 75 -31.03 -20.95 -17.41
N PHE A 76 -31.20 -22.24 -17.04
CA PHE A 76 -30.67 -22.81 -15.79
C PHE A 76 -31.14 -22.01 -14.56
N LEU A 77 -32.45 -21.75 -14.49
CA LEU A 77 -33.12 -21.10 -13.35
C LEU A 77 -34.24 -22.02 -12.86
N GLY A 78 -34.19 -22.46 -11.61
CA GLY A 78 -35.14 -23.44 -11.07
C GLY A 78 -34.56 -24.30 -9.95
N TYR A 79 -35.34 -25.29 -9.52
CA TYR A 79 -35.03 -26.18 -8.41
C TYR A 79 -34.14 -27.38 -8.82
N SER A 80 -33.19 -27.72 -7.95
CA SER A 80 -32.36 -28.92 -8.00
C SER A 80 -32.42 -29.66 -6.66
N ALA A 81 -32.63 -30.98 -6.72
CA ALA A 81 -32.84 -31.80 -5.53
C ALA A 81 -31.53 -32.14 -4.79
N ALA A 82 -31.65 -32.59 -3.54
CA ALA A 82 -30.52 -33.05 -2.76
C ALA A 82 -29.73 -34.17 -3.47
N GLY A 83 -28.41 -33.99 -3.58
CA GLY A 83 -27.51 -34.97 -4.17
C GLY A 83 -27.48 -35.01 -5.70
N THR A 84 -28.06 -34.02 -6.39
CA THR A 84 -27.96 -33.92 -7.85
C THR A 84 -26.66 -33.28 -8.34
N GLU A 85 -26.00 -32.50 -7.49
CA GLU A 85 -24.73 -31.84 -7.82
C GLU A 85 -23.51 -32.62 -7.30
N THR A 86 -22.41 -32.52 -8.02
CA THR A 86 -21.14 -33.17 -7.68
C THR A 86 -20.03 -32.15 -7.72
N THR A 87 -19.37 -31.94 -6.59
CA THR A 87 -18.19 -31.07 -6.47
C THR A 87 -17.00 -31.88 -5.98
N ALA A 88 -15.84 -31.67 -6.62
CA ALA A 88 -14.60 -32.41 -6.34
C ALA A 88 -14.78 -33.95 -6.36
N GLY A 89 -15.64 -34.45 -7.27
CA GLY A 89 -15.89 -35.88 -7.45
C GLY A 89 -16.77 -36.53 -6.36
N LYS A 90 -17.37 -35.74 -5.47
CA LYS A 90 -18.28 -36.21 -4.43
C LYS A 90 -19.63 -35.49 -4.54
N THR A 91 -20.70 -36.21 -4.21
CA THR A 91 -22.06 -35.68 -4.22
C THR A 91 -22.24 -34.63 -3.11
N ASP A 92 -22.79 -33.48 -3.47
CA ASP A 92 -23.10 -32.40 -2.55
C ASP A 92 -24.46 -32.63 -1.87
N LEU A 93 -24.49 -32.55 -0.54
CA LEU A 93 -25.71 -32.74 0.23
C LEU A 93 -26.44 -31.41 0.43
N ARG A 94 -27.06 -30.91 -0.64
CA ARG A 94 -27.90 -29.71 -0.63
C ARG A 94 -29.00 -29.79 -1.67
N GLU A 95 -30.17 -29.26 -1.35
CA GLU A 95 -31.16 -28.86 -2.36
C GLU A 95 -31.11 -27.34 -2.55
N GLN A 96 -31.48 -26.85 -3.74
CA GLN A 96 -31.40 -25.41 -4.03
C GLN A 96 -32.42 -24.97 -5.08
N VAL A 97 -32.70 -23.66 -5.09
CA VAL A 97 -33.43 -22.97 -6.17
C VAL A 97 -32.54 -21.87 -6.73
N GLU A 98 -32.23 -21.95 -8.02
CA GLU A 98 -31.49 -20.92 -8.76
C GLU A 98 -32.44 -19.87 -9.33
N LEU A 99 -32.20 -18.61 -8.96
CA LEU A 99 -32.98 -17.45 -9.38
C LEU A 99 -32.03 -16.35 -9.86
N ALA A 100 -32.57 -15.31 -10.47
CA ALA A 100 -31.81 -14.21 -11.03
C ALA A 100 -32.60 -12.90 -11.04
N THR A 101 -31.94 -11.79 -11.40
CA THR A 101 -32.64 -10.54 -11.75
C THR A 101 -33.73 -10.87 -12.76
N GLU A 102 -34.97 -10.46 -12.49
CA GLU A 102 -36.11 -10.80 -13.35
C GLU A 102 -35.94 -10.11 -14.71
N LEU A 103 -35.81 -10.90 -15.77
CA LEU A 103 -35.71 -10.42 -17.15
C LEU A 103 -36.58 -11.29 -18.06
N GLU A 104 -37.02 -10.72 -19.17
CA GLU A 104 -37.69 -11.49 -20.23
C GLU A 104 -36.70 -12.37 -20.98
N ARG A 105 -37.18 -13.31 -21.80
CA ARG A 105 -36.32 -14.08 -22.71
C ARG A 105 -35.69 -13.16 -23.75
N ALA A 106 -34.47 -13.47 -24.17
CA ALA A 106 -33.82 -12.77 -25.26
C ALA A 106 -34.63 -12.86 -26.58
N PRO A 107 -34.59 -11.83 -27.45
CA PRO A 107 -35.26 -11.85 -28.75
C PRO A 107 -34.80 -13.01 -29.63
N HIS A 108 -35.69 -13.45 -30.54
CA HIS A 108 -35.32 -14.45 -31.53
C HIS A 108 -34.19 -13.93 -32.44
N GLY A 109 -33.16 -14.76 -32.66
CA GLY A 109 -31.97 -14.38 -33.43
C GLY A 109 -30.88 -13.66 -32.62
N ALA A 110 -31.06 -13.48 -31.31
CA ALA A 110 -29.99 -13.03 -30.42
C ALA A 110 -28.80 -14.02 -30.40
N PRO A 111 -27.60 -13.57 -30.03
CA PRO A 111 -26.43 -14.45 -29.85
C PRO A 111 -26.72 -15.64 -28.91
N LEU A 112 -26.07 -16.78 -29.17
CA LEU A 112 -26.34 -18.03 -28.44
C LEU A 112 -26.22 -17.90 -26.91
N TYR A 113 -25.27 -17.10 -26.42
CA TYR A 113 -25.06 -16.88 -24.99
C TYR A 113 -26.26 -16.20 -24.30
N ASP A 114 -27.09 -15.47 -25.04
CA ASP A 114 -28.32 -14.86 -24.50
C ASP A 114 -29.43 -15.89 -24.29
N GLY A 115 -29.24 -17.14 -24.72
CA GLY A 115 -30.06 -18.27 -24.28
C GLY A 115 -30.00 -18.49 -22.76
N LEU A 116 -28.95 -18.03 -22.09
CA LEU A 116 -28.83 -18.08 -20.62
C LEU A 116 -29.61 -16.96 -19.91
N ARG A 117 -30.11 -15.97 -20.66
CA ARG A 117 -30.92 -14.86 -20.17
C ARG A 117 -32.41 -15.19 -20.27
N GLY A 118 -33.12 -15.07 -19.17
CA GLY A 118 -34.57 -15.25 -19.18
C GLY A 118 -35.24 -15.19 -17.81
N PRO A 119 -36.55 -15.49 -17.77
CA PRO A 119 -37.36 -15.33 -16.57
C PRO A 119 -37.09 -16.43 -15.56
N ASN A 120 -37.31 -16.11 -14.28
CA ASN A 120 -37.33 -17.08 -13.20
C ASN A 120 -38.56 -18.00 -13.30
N GLN A 121 -38.47 -19.16 -12.65
CA GLN A 121 -39.61 -20.05 -12.40
C GLN A 121 -40.09 -19.86 -10.96
N TRP A 122 -41.37 -19.51 -10.78
CA TRP A 122 -41.96 -19.24 -9.48
C TRP A 122 -42.96 -20.34 -9.11
N PRO A 123 -42.89 -20.93 -7.91
CA PRO A 123 -43.81 -21.98 -7.51
C PRO A 123 -45.21 -21.42 -7.26
N ASN A 124 -46.23 -22.00 -7.89
CA ASN A 124 -47.62 -21.56 -7.70
C ASN A 124 -48.09 -21.75 -6.25
N ALA A 125 -47.51 -22.71 -5.54
CA ALA A 125 -47.81 -23.02 -4.14
C ALA A 125 -47.23 -21.99 -3.13
N LEU A 126 -46.34 -21.08 -3.56
CA LEU A 126 -45.73 -20.06 -2.69
C LEU A 126 -45.57 -18.73 -3.46
N PRO A 127 -46.67 -18.03 -3.80
CA PRO A 127 -46.65 -16.84 -4.64
C PRO A 127 -45.88 -15.65 -4.04
N GLU A 128 -45.79 -15.57 -2.71
CA GLU A 128 -45.08 -14.51 -1.99
C GLU A 128 -43.56 -14.52 -2.26
N LEU A 129 -43.01 -15.68 -2.62
CA LEU A 129 -41.57 -15.87 -2.87
C LEU A 129 -41.04 -14.87 -3.90
N LYS A 130 -41.82 -14.59 -4.95
CA LYS A 130 -41.43 -13.66 -6.00
C LYS A 130 -41.11 -12.28 -5.44
N GLY A 131 -42.02 -11.70 -4.67
CA GLY A 131 -41.85 -10.36 -4.10
C GLY A 131 -40.65 -10.29 -3.15
N VAL A 132 -40.49 -11.29 -2.28
CA VAL A 132 -39.39 -11.36 -1.30
C VAL A 132 -38.04 -11.45 -2.00
N VAL A 133 -37.89 -12.36 -2.97
CA VAL A 133 -36.63 -12.57 -3.67
C VAL A 133 -36.29 -11.40 -4.60
N THR A 134 -37.26 -10.86 -5.34
CA THR A 134 -37.04 -9.70 -6.20
C THR A 134 -36.52 -8.52 -5.39
N ARG A 135 -37.15 -8.22 -4.25
CA ARG A 135 -36.70 -7.14 -3.36
C ARG A 135 -35.29 -7.39 -2.82
N TYR A 136 -34.97 -8.62 -2.45
CA TYR A 136 -33.63 -8.96 -1.99
C TYR A 136 -32.58 -8.75 -3.09
N ILE A 137 -32.85 -9.21 -4.30
CA ILE A 137 -31.95 -9.01 -5.46
C ILE A 137 -31.73 -7.51 -5.72
N GLU A 138 -32.77 -6.68 -5.70
CA GLU A 138 -32.65 -5.23 -5.89
C GLU A 138 -31.70 -4.58 -4.86
N GLU A 139 -31.87 -4.90 -3.57
CA GLU A 139 -31.03 -4.34 -2.51
C GLU A 139 -29.57 -4.83 -2.60
N LEU A 140 -29.36 -6.09 -2.98
CA LEU A 140 -28.02 -6.66 -3.17
C LEU A 140 -27.33 -6.15 -4.44
N THR A 141 -28.09 -5.81 -5.49
CA THR A 141 -27.56 -5.08 -6.66
C THR A 141 -27.01 -3.73 -6.22
N LEU A 142 -27.79 -2.93 -5.48
CA LEU A 142 -27.36 -1.62 -4.99
C LEU A 142 -26.15 -1.73 -4.04
N LEU A 143 -26.13 -2.73 -3.18
CA LEU A 143 -24.97 -3.02 -2.34
C LEU A 143 -23.74 -3.35 -3.17
N GLY A 144 -23.89 -4.24 -4.15
CA GLY A 144 -22.83 -4.66 -5.05
C GLY A 144 -22.19 -3.49 -5.79
N GLU A 145 -23.01 -2.56 -6.30
CA GLU A 145 -22.51 -1.34 -6.97
C GLU A 145 -21.74 -0.40 -6.02
N ARG A 146 -22.23 -0.21 -4.79
CA ARG A 146 -21.49 0.58 -3.78
C ARG A 146 -20.16 -0.07 -3.43
N PHE A 147 -20.17 -1.39 -3.22
CA PHE A 147 -18.98 -2.16 -2.91
C PHE A 147 -17.97 -2.11 -4.06
N LEU A 148 -18.43 -2.20 -5.32
CA LEU A 148 -17.59 -2.10 -6.52
C LEU A 148 -16.79 -0.79 -6.57
N ARG A 149 -17.41 0.34 -6.19
CA ARG A 149 -16.73 1.65 -6.09
C ARG A 149 -15.66 1.66 -4.99
N LEU A 150 -15.94 1.04 -3.84
CA LEU A 150 -14.97 0.90 -2.75
C LEU A 150 -13.79 0.04 -3.16
N VAL A 151 -14.05 -1.06 -3.89
CA VAL A 151 -12.99 -1.93 -4.41
C VAL A 151 -12.14 -1.18 -5.44
N ALA A 152 -12.74 -0.43 -6.38
CA ALA A 152 -11.99 0.41 -7.31
C ALA A 152 -11.03 1.36 -6.58
N LYS A 153 -11.50 2.08 -5.56
CA LYS A 153 -10.65 2.93 -4.71
C LYS A 153 -9.58 2.16 -3.96
N ALA A 154 -9.93 1.01 -3.39
CA ALA A 154 -8.99 0.15 -2.67
C ALA A 154 -7.92 -0.43 -3.60
N LEU A 155 -8.12 -0.42 -4.92
CA LEU A 155 -7.17 -0.88 -5.92
C LEU A 155 -6.57 0.26 -6.74
N ASP A 156 -6.67 1.52 -6.30
CA ASP A 156 -6.15 2.71 -7.02
C ASP A 156 -6.65 2.84 -8.47
N LEU A 157 -7.91 2.49 -8.70
CA LEU A 157 -8.59 2.60 -9.98
C LEU A 157 -9.71 3.67 -9.94
N PRO A 158 -10.12 4.22 -11.09
CA PRO A 158 -11.30 5.08 -11.18
C PRO A 158 -12.56 4.40 -10.64
N ASP A 159 -13.38 5.14 -9.88
CA ASP A 159 -14.55 4.64 -9.15
C ASP A 159 -15.55 3.82 -9.98
N ASP A 160 -15.61 4.05 -11.29
CA ASP A 160 -16.59 3.45 -12.21
C ASP A 160 -16.00 2.37 -13.14
N ILE A 161 -14.69 2.07 -13.02
CA ILE A 161 -13.97 1.26 -14.00
C ILE A 161 -14.59 -0.12 -14.23
N PHE A 162 -15.15 -0.73 -13.18
CA PHE A 162 -15.70 -2.08 -13.21
C PHE A 162 -17.17 -2.16 -13.65
N PHE A 163 -17.87 -1.03 -13.77
CA PHE A 163 -19.30 -1.01 -14.09
C PHE A 163 -19.57 -1.50 -15.52
N SER A 164 -18.65 -1.25 -16.45
CA SER A 164 -18.76 -1.66 -17.86
C SER A 164 -18.77 -3.19 -18.06
N TYR A 165 -18.35 -3.95 -17.05
CA TYR A 165 -18.33 -5.41 -17.06
C TYR A 165 -19.57 -6.04 -16.46
N LEU A 166 -20.43 -5.28 -15.78
CA LEU A 166 -21.56 -5.84 -15.04
C LEU A 166 -22.57 -6.53 -15.96
N SER A 167 -23.09 -7.67 -15.51
CA SER A 167 -24.24 -8.33 -16.12
C SER A 167 -25.50 -7.51 -15.90
N ASP A 168 -26.43 -7.55 -16.86
CA ASP A 168 -27.81 -7.11 -16.67
C ASP A 168 -28.62 -8.08 -15.79
N GLN A 169 -28.11 -9.30 -15.60
CA GLN A 169 -28.75 -10.36 -14.85
C GLN A 169 -27.79 -10.96 -13.82
N HIS A 170 -27.94 -10.55 -12.56
CA HIS A 170 -27.25 -11.16 -11.42
C HIS A 170 -27.99 -12.42 -10.97
N ARG A 171 -27.28 -13.37 -10.35
CA ARG A 171 -27.86 -14.67 -9.95
C ARG A 171 -27.93 -14.79 -8.43
N LEU A 172 -28.81 -15.65 -7.95
CA LEU A 172 -29.04 -15.95 -6.55
C LEU A 172 -29.28 -17.45 -6.42
N LYS A 173 -28.79 -18.07 -5.35
CA LYS A 173 -29.26 -19.39 -4.93
C LYS A 173 -29.92 -19.30 -3.57
N LEU A 174 -31.08 -19.92 -3.44
CA LEU A 174 -31.65 -20.27 -2.14
C LEU A 174 -31.22 -21.70 -1.87
N VAL A 175 -30.52 -21.98 -0.77
CA VAL A 175 -29.91 -23.28 -0.52
C VAL A 175 -30.34 -23.82 0.84
N HIS A 176 -30.71 -25.10 0.87
CA HIS A 176 -30.99 -25.86 2.08
C HIS A 176 -30.04 -27.06 2.18
N TYR A 177 -29.29 -27.10 3.28
CA TYR A 177 -28.48 -28.22 3.69
C TYR A 177 -29.24 -29.01 4.75
N PRO A 178 -29.71 -30.24 4.44
CA PRO A 178 -30.43 -31.05 5.42
C PRO A 178 -29.48 -31.52 6.53
N ALA A 179 -30.03 -31.73 7.73
CA ALA A 179 -29.32 -32.33 8.84
C ALA A 179 -28.73 -33.70 8.45
N SER A 180 -27.42 -33.87 8.65
CA SER A 180 -26.71 -35.11 8.33
C SER A 180 -25.51 -35.35 9.22
N THR A 181 -25.38 -36.58 9.72
CA THR A 181 -24.22 -37.08 10.45
C THR A 181 -23.42 -38.12 9.65
N THR A 182 -23.89 -38.48 8.46
CA THR A 182 -23.38 -39.60 7.66
C THR A 182 -22.49 -39.17 6.51
N SER A 183 -22.72 -37.96 5.97
CA SER A 183 -21.83 -37.31 4.99
C SER A 183 -21.12 -36.14 5.67
N SER A 184 -19.85 -35.93 5.35
CA SER A 184 -19.11 -34.75 5.80
C SER A 184 -19.20 -33.57 4.82
N GLN A 185 -19.71 -33.78 3.60
CA GLN A 185 -19.71 -32.79 2.52
C GLN A 185 -21.11 -32.22 2.29
N GLY A 186 -21.28 -30.94 2.60
CA GLY A 186 -22.38 -30.12 2.10
C GLY A 186 -22.05 -29.64 0.68
N VAL A 187 -20.88 -28.99 0.52
CA VAL A 187 -20.29 -28.63 -0.78
C VAL A 187 -18.79 -28.89 -0.76
N GLY A 188 -18.28 -29.55 -1.79
CA GLY A 188 -16.84 -29.80 -1.92
C GLY A 188 -15.99 -28.52 -2.07
N PRO A 189 -14.65 -28.62 -1.92
CA PRO A 189 -13.74 -27.52 -2.20
C PRO A 189 -13.90 -26.96 -3.62
N HIS A 190 -14.17 -25.67 -3.76
CA HIS A 190 -14.32 -25.00 -5.06
C HIS A 190 -13.99 -23.50 -4.96
N LYS A 191 -13.96 -22.85 -6.13
CA LYS A 191 -13.98 -21.40 -6.29
C LYS A 191 -15.23 -21.02 -7.08
N ASP A 192 -15.79 -19.84 -6.84
CA ASP A 192 -16.93 -19.36 -7.60
C ASP A 192 -16.48 -18.94 -9.00
N SER A 193 -17.02 -19.62 -10.01
CA SER A 193 -16.54 -19.53 -11.38
C SER A 193 -17.02 -18.31 -12.16
N SER A 194 -18.12 -17.68 -11.74
CA SER A 194 -18.78 -16.61 -12.50
C SER A 194 -19.05 -15.38 -11.64
N GLY A 195 -18.71 -14.20 -12.18
CA GLY A 195 -19.01 -12.91 -11.54
C GLY A 195 -17.85 -12.27 -10.79
N TRP A 196 -18.10 -11.06 -10.29
CA TRP A 196 -17.15 -10.30 -9.49
C TRP A 196 -17.05 -10.80 -8.05
N TRP A 197 -18.20 -10.88 -7.38
CA TRP A 197 -18.28 -11.29 -5.99
C TRP A 197 -19.53 -12.12 -5.73
N THR A 198 -19.44 -12.93 -4.68
CA THR A 198 -20.58 -13.55 -4.03
C THR A 198 -20.83 -12.84 -2.71
N PHE A 199 -22.02 -12.27 -2.54
CA PHE A 199 -22.53 -11.79 -1.26
C PHE A 199 -23.36 -12.91 -0.63
N LEU A 200 -22.88 -13.48 0.46
CA LEU A 200 -23.46 -14.64 1.10
C LEU A 200 -24.13 -14.25 2.42
N LEU A 201 -25.44 -14.46 2.48
CA LEU A 201 -26.19 -14.50 3.73
C LEU A 201 -26.15 -15.90 4.33
N GLN A 202 -25.64 -16.00 5.57
CA GLN A 202 -25.72 -17.23 6.37
C GLN A 202 -27.02 -17.19 7.19
N ALA A 203 -28.09 -17.82 6.67
CA ALA A 203 -29.46 -17.68 7.17
C ALA A 203 -29.79 -18.57 8.39
N SER A 204 -28.80 -19.26 8.95
CA SER A 204 -28.94 -20.10 10.15
C SER A 204 -27.77 -19.82 11.10
N PRO A 205 -27.81 -18.72 11.87
CA PRO A 205 -26.63 -18.20 12.57
C PRO A 205 -26.06 -19.13 13.64
N GLN A 206 -26.85 -20.07 14.13
CA GLN A 206 -26.45 -21.08 15.10
C GLN A 206 -25.70 -22.27 14.48
N VAL A 207 -25.66 -22.40 13.15
CA VAL A 207 -25.11 -23.56 12.45
C VAL A 207 -23.87 -23.19 11.63
N ASN A 208 -22.71 -23.66 12.05
CA ASN A 208 -21.45 -23.53 11.31
C ASN A 208 -21.41 -24.48 10.10
N GLY A 209 -20.60 -24.14 9.10
CA GLY A 209 -20.37 -25.05 7.98
C GLY A 209 -19.42 -24.51 6.91
N LEU A 210 -19.41 -23.20 6.66
CA LEU A 210 -18.54 -22.59 5.67
C LEU A 210 -17.08 -22.56 6.16
N GLN A 211 -16.15 -22.99 5.30
CA GLN A 211 -14.72 -22.91 5.55
C GLN A 211 -13.97 -22.38 4.31
N VAL A 212 -12.89 -21.64 4.56
CA VAL A 212 -12.01 -21.06 3.53
C VAL A 212 -10.62 -21.65 3.68
N LEU A 213 -9.99 -22.00 2.56
CA LEU A 213 -8.64 -22.53 2.54
C LEU A 213 -7.62 -21.38 2.49
N ASN A 214 -6.76 -21.29 3.50
CA ASN A 214 -5.68 -20.31 3.52
C ASN A 214 -4.45 -20.78 2.70
N LYS A 215 -3.43 -19.92 2.56
CA LYS A 215 -2.23 -20.20 1.75
C LYS A 215 -1.35 -21.32 2.33
N SER A 216 -1.45 -21.58 3.63
CA SER A 216 -0.78 -22.66 4.36
C SER A 216 -1.51 -24.00 4.26
N GLY A 217 -2.63 -24.05 3.52
CA GLY A 217 -3.42 -25.26 3.29
C GLY A 217 -4.33 -25.64 4.47
N SER A 218 -4.56 -24.72 5.40
CA SER A 218 -5.46 -24.89 6.54
C SER A 218 -6.87 -24.37 6.22
N TRP A 219 -7.89 -25.10 6.69
CA TRP A 219 -9.29 -24.69 6.57
C TRP A 219 -9.66 -23.79 7.76
N ILE A 220 -10.08 -22.57 7.46
CA ILE A 220 -10.49 -21.55 8.43
C ILE A 220 -12.02 -21.46 8.45
N ASP A 221 -12.62 -21.58 9.63
CA ASP A 221 -14.07 -21.47 9.81
C ASP A 221 -14.57 -20.04 9.58
N VAL A 222 -15.75 -19.92 8.94
CA VAL A 222 -16.42 -18.65 8.66
C VAL A 222 -17.77 -18.64 9.41
N PRO A 223 -17.76 -18.39 10.73
CA PRO A 223 -18.98 -18.44 11.55
C PRO A 223 -20.01 -17.39 11.11
N ALA A 224 -21.28 -17.63 11.35
CA ALA A 224 -22.30 -16.63 11.05
C ALA A 224 -22.21 -15.45 12.03
N ILE A 225 -22.01 -14.25 11.50
CA ILE A 225 -21.98 -13.00 12.27
C ILE A 225 -23.27 -12.23 11.95
N PRO A 226 -24.10 -11.89 12.97
CA PRO A 226 -25.31 -11.10 12.77
C PRO A 226 -25.04 -9.78 12.06
N ASP A 227 -25.98 -9.35 11.20
CA ASP A 227 -25.92 -8.08 10.46
C ASP A 227 -24.66 -7.90 9.58
N THR A 228 -24.18 -9.01 9.01
CA THR A 228 -23.09 -9.02 8.05
C THR A 228 -23.41 -9.88 6.83
N PHE A 229 -22.74 -9.58 5.71
CA PHE A 229 -22.60 -10.52 4.61
C PHE A 229 -21.16 -11.03 4.57
N VAL A 230 -20.99 -12.32 4.31
CA VAL A 230 -19.71 -12.84 3.83
C VAL A 230 -19.57 -12.45 2.37
N VAL A 231 -18.42 -11.93 1.96
CA VAL A 231 -18.11 -11.60 0.57
C VAL A 231 -16.89 -12.39 0.15
N ASN A 232 -16.96 -13.03 -1.02
CA ASN A 232 -15.81 -13.68 -1.63
C ASN A 232 -15.65 -13.32 -3.09
N ILE A 233 -14.41 -13.37 -3.54
CA ILE A 233 -14.01 -13.00 -4.90
C ILE A 233 -14.35 -14.14 -5.86
N GLY A 234 -14.95 -13.80 -7.00
CA GLY A 234 -15.20 -14.70 -8.12
C GLY A 234 -14.04 -14.77 -9.10
N GLN A 235 -13.92 -15.90 -9.82
CA GLN A 235 -12.81 -16.12 -10.76
C GLN A 235 -12.76 -15.10 -11.91
N ALA A 236 -13.88 -14.48 -12.30
CA ALA A 236 -13.85 -13.43 -13.33
C ALA A 236 -13.10 -12.19 -12.84
N PHE A 237 -13.22 -11.84 -11.55
CA PHE A 237 -12.44 -10.75 -10.95
C PHE A 237 -10.96 -11.10 -10.85
N GLU A 238 -10.62 -12.34 -10.49
CA GLU A 238 -9.23 -12.83 -10.52
C GLU A 238 -8.62 -12.70 -11.92
N VAL A 239 -9.38 -13.02 -12.97
CA VAL A 239 -8.94 -12.88 -14.37
C VAL A 239 -8.70 -11.42 -14.76
N VAL A 240 -9.67 -10.53 -14.50
CA VAL A 240 -9.56 -9.11 -14.90
C VAL A 240 -8.50 -8.37 -14.09
N THR A 241 -8.24 -8.82 -12.85
CA THR A 241 -7.14 -8.29 -12.03
C THR A 241 -5.79 -8.96 -12.27
N ASN A 242 -5.67 -9.76 -13.34
CA ASN A 242 -4.45 -10.48 -13.71
C ASN A 242 -3.86 -11.32 -12.56
N GLY A 243 -4.73 -11.91 -11.73
CA GLY A 243 -4.35 -12.78 -10.61
C GLY A 243 -3.98 -12.06 -9.31
N VAL A 244 -4.08 -10.73 -9.26
CA VAL A 244 -3.81 -9.94 -8.04
C VAL A 244 -4.86 -10.21 -6.97
N CYS A 245 -6.14 -10.17 -7.32
CA CYS A 245 -7.24 -10.45 -6.40
C CYS A 245 -7.72 -11.88 -6.59
N LYS A 246 -7.21 -12.82 -5.79
CA LYS A 246 -7.43 -14.26 -5.99
C LYS A 246 -8.79 -14.69 -5.45
N ALA A 247 -9.53 -15.47 -6.25
CA ALA A 247 -10.68 -16.20 -5.75
C ALA A 247 -10.18 -17.34 -4.85
N THR A 248 -10.61 -17.37 -3.59
CA THR A 248 -10.10 -18.33 -2.62
C THR A 248 -10.96 -19.58 -2.57
N THR A 249 -10.30 -20.73 -2.48
CA THR A 249 -10.99 -22.02 -2.39
C THR A 249 -11.75 -22.10 -1.07
N HIS A 250 -13.02 -22.47 -1.14
CA HIS A 250 -13.89 -22.62 0.02
C HIS A 250 -14.75 -23.89 -0.09
N ARG A 251 -15.33 -24.33 1.03
CA ARG A 251 -16.19 -25.52 1.11
C ARG A 251 -17.28 -25.35 2.16
N VAL A 252 -18.27 -26.24 2.14
CA VAL A 252 -19.29 -26.32 3.19
C VAL A 252 -19.31 -27.73 3.78
N LEU A 253 -19.15 -27.83 5.10
CA LEU A 253 -19.31 -29.08 5.85
C LEU A 253 -20.79 -29.35 6.11
N SER A 254 -21.17 -30.63 6.10
CA SER A 254 -22.47 -31.05 6.61
C SER A 254 -22.55 -30.87 8.12
N SER A 255 -23.75 -30.63 8.64
CA SER A 255 -24.03 -30.41 10.06
C SER A 255 -25.12 -31.35 10.56
N PRO A 256 -25.12 -31.74 11.86
CA PRO A 256 -26.25 -32.44 12.47
C PRO A 256 -27.53 -31.59 12.55
N GLU A 257 -27.45 -30.29 12.28
CA GLU A 257 -28.57 -29.36 12.20
C GLU A 257 -28.77 -28.88 10.76
N GLU A 258 -30.02 -28.60 10.37
CA GLU A 258 -30.30 -28.02 9.06
C GLU A 258 -29.73 -26.60 8.94
N ARG A 259 -29.31 -26.22 7.75
CA ARG A 259 -28.71 -24.91 7.49
C ARG A 259 -29.24 -24.32 6.19
N PHE A 260 -29.64 -23.06 6.25
CA PHE A 260 -30.02 -22.27 5.08
C PHE A 260 -28.92 -21.28 4.70
N SER A 261 -28.74 -21.07 3.40
CA SER A 261 -27.71 -20.20 2.85
C SER A 261 -28.21 -19.51 1.60
N VAL A 262 -27.90 -18.22 1.44
CA VAL A 262 -28.35 -17.45 0.29
C VAL A 262 -27.18 -16.67 -0.35
N PRO A 263 -26.40 -17.30 -1.25
CA PRO A 263 -25.41 -16.60 -2.05
C PRO A 263 -26.06 -15.81 -3.20
N PHE A 264 -25.73 -14.53 -3.28
CA PHE A 264 -26.02 -13.63 -4.41
C PHE A 264 -24.73 -13.38 -5.20
N PHE A 265 -24.77 -13.67 -6.50
CA PHE A 265 -23.63 -13.60 -7.41
C PHE A 265 -23.75 -12.37 -8.30
N GLN A 266 -22.89 -11.37 -8.09
CA GLN A 266 -22.81 -10.20 -8.97
C GLN A 266 -22.11 -10.61 -10.27
N GLY A 267 -22.90 -10.95 -11.29
CA GLY A 267 -22.41 -11.46 -12.57
C GLY A 267 -21.70 -10.41 -13.45
N VAL A 268 -20.95 -10.92 -14.44
CA VAL A 268 -20.36 -10.14 -15.54
C VAL A 268 -21.18 -10.31 -16.83
N ARG A 269 -21.15 -9.32 -17.72
CA ARG A 269 -21.87 -9.34 -19.01
C ARG A 269 -21.48 -10.57 -19.83
N ARG A 270 -22.48 -11.22 -20.45
CA ARG A 270 -22.30 -12.52 -21.12
C ARG A 270 -21.44 -12.44 -22.39
N ASP A 271 -21.30 -11.25 -22.96
CA ASP A 271 -20.50 -10.96 -24.15
C ASP A 271 -19.07 -10.51 -23.84
N LEU A 272 -18.67 -10.44 -22.56
CA LEU A 272 -17.30 -10.15 -22.17
C LEU A 272 -16.35 -11.18 -22.78
N THR A 273 -15.48 -10.72 -23.66
CA THR A 273 -14.51 -11.60 -24.31
C THR A 273 -13.30 -11.84 -23.41
N ARG A 274 -12.59 -12.96 -23.65
CA ARG A 274 -11.32 -13.24 -22.96
C ARG A 274 -10.31 -12.11 -23.17
N ASP A 275 -10.21 -11.57 -24.39
CA ASP A 275 -9.25 -10.54 -24.72
C ASP A 275 -9.57 -9.24 -23.96
N GLU A 276 -10.84 -8.81 -23.94
CA GLU A 276 -11.27 -7.66 -23.12
C GLU A 276 -10.97 -7.87 -21.64
N ALA A 277 -11.30 -9.05 -21.09
CA ALA A 277 -11.05 -9.35 -19.68
C ALA A 277 -9.55 -9.33 -19.33
N MET A 278 -8.70 -9.86 -20.21
CA MET A 278 -7.26 -10.01 -19.95
C MET A 278 -6.42 -8.78 -20.30
N THR A 279 -6.94 -7.81 -21.04
CA THR A 279 -6.14 -6.65 -21.53
C THR A 279 -6.52 -5.33 -20.88
N SER A 280 -7.78 -5.16 -20.53
CA SER A 280 -8.35 -3.88 -20.08
C SER A 280 -7.68 -3.26 -18.85
N LEU A 281 -7.31 -4.08 -17.86
CA LEU A 281 -6.60 -3.64 -16.65
C LEU A 281 -5.21 -4.26 -16.52
N LYS A 282 -4.73 -4.90 -17.59
CA LYS A 282 -3.48 -5.64 -17.60
C LYS A 282 -2.30 -4.75 -17.22
N GLU A 283 -2.14 -3.60 -17.87
CA GLU A 283 -1.07 -2.65 -17.55
C GLU A 283 -1.15 -2.13 -16.11
N HIS A 284 -2.36 -2.00 -15.55
CA HIS A 284 -2.52 -1.60 -14.16
C HIS A 284 -2.02 -2.69 -13.20
N PHE A 285 -2.42 -3.95 -13.40
CA PHE A 285 -2.06 -5.04 -12.49
C PHE A 285 -0.73 -5.75 -12.81
N GLU A 286 -0.17 -5.62 -14.00
CA GLU A 286 1.21 -6.05 -14.28
C GLU A 286 2.21 -5.22 -13.47
N ARG A 287 1.94 -3.93 -13.27
CA ARG A 287 2.69 -3.09 -12.31
C ARG A 287 2.61 -3.61 -10.88
N TRP A 288 1.62 -4.45 -10.55
CA TRP A 288 1.51 -5.11 -9.24
C TRP A 288 2.17 -6.50 -9.21
N GLY A 289 2.49 -7.10 -10.36
CA GLY A 289 2.86 -8.52 -10.51
C GLY A 289 4.36 -8.83 -10.46
N GLU A 290 5.24 -7.83 -10.57
CA GLU A 290 6.71 -8.01 -10.55
C GLU A 290 7.31 -7.91 -9.14
N GLY A 291 6.69 -8.64 -8.21
CA GLY A 291 7.16 -8.96 -6.85
C GLY A 291 6.42 -8.23 -5.73
N GLU A 292 6.46 -8.80 -4.53
CA GLU A 292 5.45 -8.72 -3.46
C GLU A 292 5.26 -7.37 -2.71
N GLU A 293 4.09 -7.29 -2.05
CA GLU A 293 3.72 -6.42 -0.91
C GLU A 293 3.70 -4.90 -1.17
N ALA A 294 2.54 -4.29 -0.90
CA ALA A 294 2.31 -2.85 -0.71
C ALA A 294 3.16 -1.88 -1.58
N ALA A 295 2.57 -1.41 -2.69
CA ALA A 295 3.05 -0.26 -3.45
C ALA A 295 4.51 -0.36 -3.95
N ARG A 296 4.75 -1.24 -4.92
CA ARG A 296 5.92 -1.07 -5.80
C ARG A 296 5.61 0.06 -6.77
N SER A 297 6.26 1.19 -6.59
CA SER A 297 6.25 2.22 -7.62
C SER A 297 7.06 1.73 -8.83
N ASP A 298 6.76 2.24 -10.02
CA ASP A 298 7.60 2.05 -11.22
C ASP A 298 8.95 2.80 -11.09
N ASN A 299 9.35 3.23 -9.88
CA ASN A 299 10.55 4.02 -9.67
C ASN A 299 11.79 3.13 -9.71
N VAL A 300 12.65 3.40 -10.67
CA VAL A 300 14.01 2.86 -10.74
C VAL A 300 14.96 3.72 -9.90
N TYR A 301 15.75 3.06 -9.05
CA TYR A 301 16.82 3.68 -8.28
C TYR A 301 18.19 3.45 -8.93
N SER A 302 18.98 4.51 -9.03
CA SER A 302 20.41 4.47 -9.33
C SER A 302 21.18 4.17 -8.05
N TYR A 303 22.03 3.14 -8.07
CA TYR A 303 22.81 2.75 -6.91
C TYR A 303 24.12 2.06 -7.27
N ILE A 304 25.06 2.09 -6.33
CA ILE A 304 26.28 1.30 -6.30
C ILE A 304 26.10 0.23 -5.23
N PHE A 305 26.37 -1.02 -5.60
CA PHE A 305 26.49 -2.13 -4.66
C PHE A 305 27.86 -2.80 -4.78
N ILE A 306 28.58 -2.86 -3.66
CA ILE A 306 29.83 -3.61 -3.51
C ILE A 306 29.58 -4.68 -2.44
N PRO A 307 29.65 -5.98 -2.77
CA PRO A 307 29.42 -7.03 -1.79
C PRO A 307 30.54 -7.06 -0.73
N PRO A 308 30.23 -7.46 0.51
CA PRO A 308 31.24 -7.62 1.56
C PRO A 308 32.28 -8.68 1.19
N THR A 309 33.53 -8.48 1.64
CA THR A 309 34.63 -9.43 1.36
C THR A 309 35.19 -10.08 2.63
N SER A 310 35.59 -9.29 3.62
CA SER A 310 36.15 -9.78 4.90
C SER A 310 35.25 -9.51 6.10
N GLN A 311 34.32 -8.56 5.98
CA GLN A 311 33.32 -8.23 6.99
C GLN A 311 32.00 -8.92 6.67
N SER A 312 31.15 -9.19 7.66
CA SER A 312 29.76 -9.62 7.43
C SER A 312 28.77 -8.45 7.33
N THR A 313 29.22 -7.23 7.66
CA THR A 313 28.38 -6.03 7.73
C THR A 313 28.35 -5.29 6.39
N THR A 314 27.15 -4.88 5.97
CA THR A 314 26.94 -3.98 4.82
C THR A 314 26.44 -2.63 5.32
N LEU A 315 26.95 -1.55 4.71
CA LEU A 315 26.61 -0.16 5.03
C LEU A 315 25.74 0.42 3.91
N LEU A 316 24.57 0.97 4.27
CA LEU A 316 23.72 1.74 3.37
C LEU A 316 23.94 3.24 3.57
N PHE A 317 24.24 3.95 2.48
CA PHE A 317 24.45 5.38 2.46
C PHE A 317 23.28 6.11 1.77
N LEU A 318 22.63 7.01 2.51
CA LEU A 318 21.52 7.84 2.06
C LEU A 318 21.95 9.31 2.12
N HIS A 319 22.13 9.95 0.95
CA HIS A 319 22.54 11.35 0.88
C HIS A 319 21.37 12.30 1.23
N GLY A 320 21.67 13.58 1.44
CA GLY A 320 20.65 14.63 1.59
C GLY A 320 20.68 15.65 0.46
N PHE A 321 20.25 16.87 0.75
CA PHE A 321 20.21 17.96 -0.23
C PHE A 321 21.34 18.98 -0.02
N PRO A 322 21.89 19.54 -1.11
CA PRO A 322 21.97 19.05 -2.50
C PRO A 322 23.13 18.08 -2.70
N SER A 323 22.88 16.78 -2.50
CA SER A 323 23.88 15.75 -2.76
C SER A 323 23.30 14.67 -3.68
N THR A 324 24.19 13.85 -4.22
CA THR A 324 23.86 12.62 -4.96
C THR A 324 24.71 11.48 -4.40
N LEU A 325 24.57 10.26 -4.93
CA LEU A 325 25.37 9.13 -4.48
C LEU A 325 26.89 9.35 -4.65
N THR A 326 27.31 10.25 -5.55
CA THR A 326 28.73 10.49 -5.83
C THR A 326 29.47 11.16 -4.67
N ASP A 327 28.73 11.87 -3.81
CA ASP A 327 29.29 12.56 -2.65
C ASP A 327 29.82 11.56 -1.59
N TRP A 328 29.39 10.29 -1.67
CA TRP A 328 29.88 9.21 -0.81
C TRP A 328 31.21 8.60 -1.27
N VAL A 329 31.87 9.12 -2.32
CA VAL A 329 33.08 8.50 -2.89
C VAL A 329 34.15 8.17 -1.85
N HIS A 330 34.39 9.06 -0.88
CA HIS A 330 35.38 8.83 0.17
C HIS A 330 34.96 7.74 1.16
N GLN A 331 33.67 7.60 1.45
CA GLN A 331 33.13 6.55 2.31
C GLN A 331 33.13 5.21 1.58
N ILE A 332 32.66 5.18 0.33
CA ILE A 332 32.65 3.98 -0.51
C ILE A 332 34.06 3.40 -0.63
N GLN A 333 35.06 4.22 -0.96
CA GLN A 333 36.46 3.80 -1.08
C GLN A 333 37.00 3.23 0.23
N HIS A 334 36.80 3.95 1.35
CA HIS A 334 37.30 3.54 2.66
C HIS A 334 36.68 2.23 3.16
N PHE A 335 35.35 2.13 3.18
CA PHE A 335 34.69 0.97 3.77
C PHE A 335 34.80 -0.28 2.90
N SER A 336 34.80 -0.14 1.57
CA SER A 336 35.04 -1.28 0.68
C SER A 336 36.48 -1.80 0.79
N SER A 337 37.49 -0.92 0.96
CA SER A 337 38.88 -1.37 1.18
C SER A 337 39.08 -2.10 2.51
N GLU A 338 38.30 -1.74 3.53
CA GLU A 338 38.26 -2.41 4.84
C GLU A 338 37.40 -3.70 4.82
N GLY A 339 36.79 -4.00 3.68
CA GLY A 339 36.05 -5.23 3.39
C GLY A 339 34.58 -5.26 3.82
N TYR A 340 34.01 -4.11 4.15
CA TYR A 340 32.56 -3.95 4.35
C TYR A 340 31.80 -4.04 3.03
N GLY A 341 30.58 -4.53 3.09
CA GLY A 341 29.63 -4.33 1.99
C GLY A 341 29.19 -2.87 1.94
N VAL A 342 28.91 -2.35 0.76
CA VAL A 342 28.47 -0.96 0.56
C VAL A 342 27.30 -0.91 -0.40
N VAL A 343 26.24 -0.22 0.01
CA VAL A 343 25.14 0.22 -0.84
C VAL A 343 25.06 1.73 -0.75
N ALA A 344 25.16 2.44 -1.86
CA ALA A 344 24.95 3.89 -1.92
C ALA A 344 24.00 4.18 -3.09
N LEU A 345 22.92 4.91 -2.85
CA LEU A 345 21.91 5.19 -3.87
C LEU A 345 21.60 6.67 -4.01
N ASP A 346 21.20 7.05 -5.22
CA ASP A 346 20.56 8.33 -5.47
C ASP A 346 19.13 8.22 -4.92
N LEU A 347 18.77 9.06 -3.95
CA LEU A 347 17.41 9.10 -3.43
C LEU A 347 16.41 9.44 -4.55
N LEU A 348 15.14 9.08 -4.36
CA LEU A 348 14.09 9.38 -5.34
C LEU A 348 14.09 10.86 -5.71
N GLY A 349 14.10 11.16 -7.00
CA GLY A 349 14.18 12.51 -7.54
C GLY A 349 15.59 13.06 -7.75
N TYR A 350 16.65 12.34 -7.36
CA TYR A 350 18.04 12.76 -7.49
C TYR A 350 18.82 11.91 -8.49
N GLY A 351 19.95 12.44 -8.95
CA GLY A 351 20.92 11.73 -9.79
C GLY A 351 20.27 11.01 -10.97
N GLU A 352 20.54 9.73 -11.13
CA GLU A 352 19.94 8.90 -12.20
C GLU A 352 18.70 8.12 -11.72
N SER A 353 18.25 8.32 -10.47
CA SER A 353 16.99 7.76 -9.98
C SER A 353 15.79 8.43 -10.63
N SER A 354 14.66 7.72 -10.58
CA SER A 354 13.38 8.18 -11.09
C SER A 354 12.96 9.50 -10.45
N LYS A 355 12.29 10.35 -11.24
CA LYS A 355 11.88 11.70 -10.83
C LYS A 355 10.38 11.89 -11.04
N PRO A 356 9.52 11.17 -10.29
CA PRO A 356 8.07 11.26 -10.45
C PRO A 356 7.58 12.70 -10.27
N THR A 357 6.53 13.06 -10.99
CA THR A 357 5.96 14.42 -10.90
C THR A 357 5.07 14.57 -9.66
N ASP A 358 4.40 13.48 -9.25
CA ASP A 358 3.53 13.45 -8.06
C ASP A 358 4.34 13.58 -6.78
N VAL A 359 4.00 14.57 -5.95
CA VAL A 359 4.65 14.82 -4.66
C VAL A 359 4.40 13.67 -3.69
N ASN A 360 3.28 12.94 -3.80
CA ASN A 360 2.97 11.84 -2.89
C ASN A 360 3.97 10.68 -3.00
N ALA A 361 4.62 10.51 -4.16
CA ALA A 361 5.70 9.53 -4.33
C ALA A 361 6.89 9.83 -3.41
N TYR A 362 7.04 11.07 -2.94
CA TYR A 362 8.13 11.51 -2.07
C TYR A 362 7.78 11.42 -0.58
N ARG A 363 6.66 10.81 -0.20
CA ARG A 363 6.36 10.54 1.21
C ARG A 363 7.42 9.60 1.80
N LEU A 364 7.81 9.84 3.04
CA LEU A 364 8.92 9.13 3.68
C LEU A 364 8.68 7.63 3.82
N LYS A 365 7.42 7.21 4.04
CA LYS A 365 7.08 5.79 4.15
C LYS A 365 7.26 5.03 2.83
N PRO A 366 6.58 5.37 1.72
CA PRO A 366 6.75 4.64 0.46
C PRO A 366 8.19 4.66 -0.05
N MET A 367 8.91 5.78 0.02
CA MET A 367 10.34 5.78 -0.33
C MET A 367 11.17 4.85 0.57
N GLY A 368 10.84 4.80 1.87
CA GLY A 368 11.47 3.87 2.80
C GLY A 368 11.19 2.41 2.44
N ASP A 369 9.95 2.09 2.08
CA ASP A 369 9.52 0.75 1.65
C ASP A 369 10.25 0.33 0.36
N GLU A 370 10.40 1.24 -0.62
CA GLU A 370 11.14 0.98 -1.87
C GLU A 370 12.63 0.73 -1.65
N VAL A 371 13.27 1.50 -0.75
CA VAL A 371 14.68 1.25 -0.40
C VAL A 371 14.82 -0.10 0.31
N ILE A 372 13.85 -0.48 1.14
CA ILE A 372 13.82 -1.80 1.76
C ILE A 372 13.68 -2.92 0.71
N GLU A 373 12.84 -2.73 -0.29
CA GLU A 373 12.69 -3.66 -1.41
C GLU A 373 13.99 -3.81 -2.22
N LEU A 374 14.68 -2.70 -2.50
CA LEU A 374 16.00 -2.72 -3.12
C LEU A 374 16.98 -3.59 -2.31
N LEU A 375 17.00 -3.45 -0.99
CA LEU A 375 17.86 -4.27 -0.13
C LEU A 375 17.48 -5.76 -0.15
N ASP A 376 16.19 -6.07 -0.23
CA ASP A 376 15.70 -7.44 -0.34
C ASP A 376 16.13 -8.08 -1.67
N ASN A 377 16.07 -7.34 -2.77
CA ASN A 377 16.58 -7.76 -4.07
C ASN A 377 18.10 -8.01 -4.07
N LEU A 378 18.85 -7.28 -3.22
CA LEU A 378 20.27 -7.50 -2.97
C LEU A 378 20.55 -8.63 -1.95
N ASN A 379 19.51 -9.31 -1.45
CA ASN A 379 19.57 -10.33 -0.40
C ASN A 379 20.16 -9.84 0.94
N LEU A 380 19.98 -8.56 1.26
CA LEU A 380 20.50 -7.90 2.46
C LEU A 380 19.40 -7.78 3.53
N LYS A 381 19.41 -8.71 4.48
CA LYS A 381 18.37 -8.78 5.53
C LYS A 381 18.55 -7.76 6.64
N THR A 382 19.78 -7.57 7.10
CA THR A 382 20.12 -6.65 8.20
C THR A 382 21.41 -5.93 7.87
N ILE A 383 21.44 -4.61 8.10
CA ILE A 383 22.51 -3.71 7.67
C ILE A 383 22.69 -2.54 8.64
N VAL A 384 23.74 -1.75 8.45
CA VAL A 384 23.90 -0.45 9.11
C VAL A 384 23.47 0.67 8.16
N GLY A 385 22.58 1.53 8.61
CA GLY A 385 22.16 2.71 7.86
C GLY A 385 22.98 3.95 8.22
N ILE A 386 23.37 4.72 7.21
CA ILE A 386 24.12 5.97 7.34
C ILE A 386 23.39 7.04 6.51
N GLY A 387 22.84 8.05 7.19
CA GLY A 387 22.07 9.11 6.56
C GLY A 387 22.69 10.49 6.77
N HIS A 388 22.80 11.28 5.71
CA HIS A 388 23.17 12.70 5.76
C HIS A 388 21.94 13.56 5.46
N ASP A 389 21.70 14.60 6.28
CA ASP A 389 20.63 15.59 6.05
C ASP A 389 19.24 14.94 5.82
N PHE A 390 18.57 15.11 4.67
CA PHE A 390 17.30 14.41 4.39
C PHE A 390 17.43 12.89 4.41
N GLY A 391 18.59 12.33 4.07
CA GLY A 391 18.89 10.91 4.23
C GLY A 391 18.86 10.47 5.69
N ALA A 392 19.26 11.33 6.64
CA ALA A 392 19.13 11.05 8.07
C ALA A 392 17.66 11.00 8.50
N THR A 393 16.84 11.92 7.97
CA THR A 393 15.39 11.91 8.16
C THR A 393 14.79 10.61 7.63
N LEU A 394 15.02 10.26 6.35
CA LEU A 394 14.47 9.05 5.75
C LEU A 394 14.89 7.81 6.55
N LEU A 395 16.18 7.69 6.87
CA LEU A 395 16.71 6.59 7.67
C LEU A 395 15.99 6.43 9.01
N SER A 396 15.72 7.54 9.71
CA SER A 396 15.01 7.48 10.99
C SER A 396 13.59 6.94 10.88
N ARG A 397 12.89 7.23 9.77
CA ARG A 397 11.55 6.71 9.50
C ARG A 397 11.62 5.25 9.10
N MET A 398 12.59 4.87 8.29
CA MET A 398 12.83 3.47 7.94
C MET A 398 13.16 2.63 9.19
N ALA A 399 13.84 3.19 10.18
CA ALA A 399 14.06 2.53 11.47
C ALA A 399 12.78 2.30 12.27
N ALA A 400 11.80 3.20 12.14
CA ALA A 400 10.49 3.06 12.77
C ALA A 400 9.59 2.05 12.04
N TYR A 401 9.53 2.13 10.71
CA TYR A 401 8.66 1.29 9.88
C TYR A 401 9.21 -0.13 9.71
N HIS A 402 10.53 -0.28 9.72
CA HIS A 402 11.23 -1.55 9.47
C HIS A 402 12.28 -1.86 10.54
N PRO A 403 11.90 -1.96 11.83
CA PRO A 403 12.85 -2.00 12.95
C PRO A 403 13.80 -3.20 12.94
N SER A 404 13.42 -4.31 12.31
CA SER A 404 14.25 -5.53 12.22
C SER A 404 15.39 -5.45 11.19
N ARG A 405 15.45 -4.38 10.39
CA ARG A 405 16.41 -4.23 9.28
C ARG A 405 17.75 -3.61 9.69
N TRP A 406 17.82 -3.05 10.89
CA TRP A 406 18.93 -2.16 11.27
C TRP A 406 19.75 -2.76 12.41
N ASP A 407 21.04 -2.97 12.15
CA ASP A 407 22.03 -3.27 13.18
C ASP A 407 22.42 -2.00 13.95
N ALA A 408 22.61 -0.89 13.22
CA ALA A 408 23.01 0.42 13.72
C ALA A 408 22.47 1.53 12.83
N LEU A 409 22.40 2.73 13.39
CA LEU A 409 22.12 3.94 12.64
C LEU A 409 23.22 4.98 12.86
N VAL A 410 23.62 5.65 11.79
CA VAL A 410 24.52 6.80 11.81
C VAL A 410 23.81 7.99 11.17
N PHE A 411 23.67 9.08 11.92
CA PHE A 411 23.14 10.34 11.42
C PHE A 411 24.28 11.35 11.27
N LEU A 412 24.35 12.02 10.12
CA LEU A 412 25.34 13.04 9.80
C LEU A 412 24.67 14.40 9.61
N ALA A 413 25.25 15.42 10.24
CA ALA A 413 24.91 16.85 10.13
C ALA A 413 23.56 17.28 10.70
N VAL A 414 22.51 16.47 10.52
CA VAL A 414 21.15 16.76 10.98
C VAL A 414 20.68 15.65 11.90
N GLY A 415 20.31 16.03 13.13
CA GLY A 415 19.54 15.18 14.03
C GLY A 415 18.10 15.14 13.53
N PRO A 416 17.60 13.99 13.05
CA PRO A 416 16.25 13.93 12.52
C PRO A 416 15.24 14.31 13.62
N PRO A 417 14.13 14.98 13.28
CA PRO A 417 13.08 15.26 14.25
C PRO A 417 12.35 13.98 14.63
N LYS A 418 11.80 13.93 15.85
CA LYS A 418 10.99 12.79 16.30
C LYS A 418 9.77 12.61 15.39
N LEU A 419 9.38 11.36 15.14
CA LEU A 419 8.16 11.05 14.40
C LEU A 419 6.93 11.67 15.09
N GLY A 420 5.96 12.07 14.28
CA GLY A 420 4.74 12.76 14.73
C GLY A 420 4.94 14.24 15.02
N THR A 421 6.14 14.79 14.83
CA THR A 421 6.40 16.23 15.02
C THR A 421 6.05 16.99 13.74
N PRO A 422 5.04 17.88 13.74
CA PRO A 422 4.72 18.68 12.56
C PRO A 422 5.86 19.63 12.20
N PHE A 423 6.07 19.82 10.91
CA PHE A 423 7.01 20.78 10.36
C PHE A 423 6.32 22.11 10.07
N ASP A 424 6.29 22.96 11.09
CA ASP A 424 5.72 24.30 10.97
C ASP A 424 6.80 25.32 10.57
N VAL A 425 6.99 25.45 9.25
CA VAL A 425 7.97 26.37 8.66
C VAL A 425 7.69 27.82 9.06
N ASP A 426 6.42 28.22 9.11
CA ASP A 426 6.02 29.59 9.41
C ASP A 426 6.29 29.94 10.88
N MET A 427 6.00 29.01 11.80
CA MET A 427 6.33 29.17 13.21
C MET A 427 7.85 29.24 13.43
N ILE A 428 8.63 28.33 12.82
CA ILE A 428 10.09 28.33 12.96
C ILE A 428 10.68 29.64 12.41
N ASN A 429 10.22 30.10 11.25
CA ASN A 429 10.65 31.37 10.66
C ASN A 429 10.27 32.57 11.53
N THR A 430 9.06 32.58 12.10
CA THR A 430 8.62 33.63 13.02
C THR A 430 9.49 33.71 14.26
N MET A 431 9.79 32.56 14.89
CA MET A 431 10.64 32.49 16.07
C MET A 431 12.08 32.90 15.74
N THR A 432 12.66 32.33 14.69
CA THR A 432 14.07 32.61 14.33
C THR A 432 14.28 34.04 13.90
N LYS A 433 13.31 34.68 13.24
CA LYS A 433 13.37 36.11 12.94
C LYS A 433 13.46 36.96 14.20
N GLN A 434 12.73 36.60 15.27
CA GLN A 434 12.77 37.33 16.53
C GLN A 434 14.09 37.14 17.28
N PHE A 435 14.67 35.94 17.26
CA PHE A 435 15.87 35.61 18.04
C PHE A 435 17.19 35.84 17.29
N LEU A 436 17.23 35.57 16.00
CA LEU A 436 18.42 35.65 15.14
C LEU A 436 18.42 36.89 14.23
N GLY A 437 17.27 37.54 14.05
CA GLY A 437 17.13 38.70 13.16
C GLY A 437 16.76 38.35 11.72
N TYR A 438 16.68 37.07 11.37
CA TYR A 438 16.27 36.57 10.05
C TYR A 438 15.50 35.24 10.16
N GLU A 439 14.69 34.92 9.15
CA GLU A 439 13.99 33.64 9.04
C GLU A 439 14.99 32.52 8.72
N MET A 440 15.20 31.53 9.60
CA MET A 440 16.20 30.47 9.37
C MET A 440 15.83 29.52 8.22
N LEU A 441 14.54 29.30 7.95
CA LEU A 441 14.03 28.40 6.92
C LEU A 441 13.34 29.17 5.78
N GLY A 442 13.73 30.43 5.54
CA GLY A 442 13.10 31.29 4.52
C GLY A 442 13.32 30.83 3.08
N TYR A 443 14.24 29.90 2.83
CA TYR A 443 14.42 29.26 1.52
C TYR A 443 13.36 28.17 1.23
N ILE A 444 12.76 27.55 2.25
CA ILE A 444 11.85 26.41 2.08
C ILE A 444 10.59 26.77 1.27
N PRO A 445 9.90 27.90 1.52
CA PRO A 445 8.73 28.27 0.72
C PRO A 445 9.01 28.36 -0.77
N TRP A 446 10.20 28.84 -1.16
CA TRP A 446 10.61 28.95 -2.56
C TRP A 446 11.02 27.60 -3.14
N LEU A 447 11.86 26.81 -2.46
CA LEU A 447 12.22 25.46 -2.92
C LEU A 447 11.00 24.54 -3.02
N ALA A 448 9.97 24.72 -2.19
CA ALA A 448 8.72 23.97 -2.30
C ALA A 448 7.85 24.43 -3.50
N ASP A 449 8.09 25.60 -4.09
CA ASP A 449 7.35 26.11 -5.25
C ASP A 449 7.78 25.39 -6.53
N PHE A 450 6.82 24.85 -7.29
CA PHE A 450 7.09 24.15 -8.56
C PHE A 450 7.76 25.04 -9.60
N THR A 451 7.55 26.35 -9.54
CA THR A 451 8.15 27.31 -10.47
C THR A 451 9.64 27.57 -10.18
N SER A 452 10.14 27.22 -9.00
CA SER A 452 11.55 27.41 -8.64
C SER A 452 12.48 26.45 -9.40
N GLN A 453 11.98 25.25 -9.76
CA GLN A 453 12.76 24.20 -10.42
C GLN A 453 13.50 24.72 -11.66
N GLU A 454 12.79 25.30 -12.63
CA GLU A 454 13.38 25.75 -13.89
C GLU A 454 14.42 26.87 -13.67
N ILE A 455 14.21 27.70 -12.65
CA ILE A 455 15.12 28.81 -12.32
C ILE A 455 16.41 28.27 -11.68
N LEU A 456 16.27 27.30 -10.77
CA LEU A 456 17.40 26.62 -10.14
C LEU A 456 18.25 25.87 -11.18
N GLU A 457 17.61 25.15 -12.11
CA GLU A 457 18.31 24.42 -13.19
C GLU A 457 19.03 25.39 -14.13
N LYS A 458 18.35 26.47 -14.55
CA LYS A 458 18.93 27.49 -15.43
C LYS A 458 20.14 28.20 -14.80
N ASN A 459 20.05 28.50 -13.51
CA ASN A 459 21.08 29.24 -12.77
C ASN A 459 21.76 28.34 -11.72
N ALA A 460 22.04 27.08 -12.08
CA ALA A 460 22.53 26.06 -11.14
C ALA A 460 23.86 26.41 -10.47
N GLU A 461 24.75 27.11 -11.18
CA GLU A 461 25.98 27.62 -10.57
C GLU A 461 25.72 28.69 -9.50
N ALA A 462 24.66 29.50 -9.64
CA ALA A 462 24.26 30.47 -8.62
C ALA A 462 23.87 29.72 -7.35
N ALA A 463 22.95 28.77 -7.49
CA ALA A 463 22.47 27.94 -6.40
C ALA A 463 23.62 27.18 -5.73
N MET A 464 24.49 26.54 -6.51
CA MET A 464 25.68 25.84 -6.02
C MET A 464 26.62 26.78 -5.26
N SER A 465 26.94 27.96 -5.81
CA SER A 465 27.85 28.90 -5.15
C SER A 465 27.34 29.43 -3.82
N LEU A 466 26.01 29.52 -3.67
CA LEU A 466 25.36 29.91 -2.42
C LEU A 466 25.36 28.76 -1.40
N MET A 467 25.06 27.52 -1.83
CA MET A 467 25.01 26.36 -0.95
C MET A 467 26.42 25.94 -0.48
N PHE A 468 27.43 26.02 -1.33
CA PHE A 468 28.81 25.65 -1.02
C PHE A 468 29.72 26.88 -0.84
N CYS A 469 29.18 28.00 -0.35
CA CYS A 469 29.96 29.22 -0.15
C CYS A 469 31.08 29.01 0.87
N ARG A 470 32.20 29.72 0.67
CA ARG A 470 33.36 29.66 1.57
C ARG A 470 33.05 30.23 2.95
N ASP A 471 32.34 31.36 2.97
CA ASP A 471 32.05 32.15 4.16
C ASP A 471 30.58 31.90 4.54
N ARG A 472 30.33 31.28 5.69
CA ARG A 472 28.99 30.74 6.06
C ARG A 472 28.03 31.85 6.48
N GLU A 473 28.55 32.98 6.91
CA GLU A 473 27.81 34.19 7.25
C GLU A 473 26.99 34.71 6.04
N GLU A 474 27.39 34.37 4.81
CA GLU A 474 26.61 34.68 3.61
C GLU A 474 25.22 34.03 3.61
N TRP A 475 25.03 32.91 4.32
CA TRP A 475 23.72 32.31 4.47
C TRP A 475 22.75 33.20 5.26
N GLU A 476 23.24 33.97 6.22
CA GLU A 476 22.42 34.92 6.99
C GLU A 476 21.91 36.07 6.12
N ALA A 477 22.59 36.36 5.00
CA ALA A 477 22.20 37.40 4.05
C ALA A 477 21.37 36.85 2.87
N TRP A 478 21.73 35.68 2.34
CA TRP A 478 21.26 35.22 1.04
C TRP A 478 20.53 33.88 1.04
N PHE A 479 20.76 33.01 2.02
CA PHE A 479 20.16 31.67 2.02
C PHE A 479 18.98 31.57 2.97
N HIS A 480 19.18 31.94 4.23
CA HIS A 480 18.17 31.84 5.27
C HIS A 480 17.00 32.82 5.06
N PRO A 481 17.22 34.15 4.90
CA PRO A 481 16.11 35.10 4.93
C PRO A 481 15.08 34.87 3.81
N LEU A 482 13.81 35.12 4.15
CA LEU A 482 12.69 34.85 3.24
C LEU A 482 12.84 35.61 1.90
N GLY A 483 12.80 34.87 0.80
CA GLY A 483 12.89 35.41 -0.58
C GLY A 483 14.32 35.74 -1.05
N LYS A 484 15.33 35.68 -0.18
CA LYS A 484 16.70 36.05 -0.56
C LYS A 484 17.41 35.02 -1.43
N MET A 485 17.13 33.73 -1.23
CA MET A 485 17.66 32.68 -2.10
C MET A 485 17.12 32.84 -3.53
N GLU A 486 15.82 33.14 -3.65
CA GLU A 486 15.18 33.40 -4.94
C GLU A 486 15.83 34.60 -5.65
N GLU A 487 15.97 35.73 -4.95
CA GLU A 487 16.63 36.92 -5.48
C GLU A 487 18.05 36.60 -5.96
N PHE A 488 18.84 35.91 -5.13
CA PHE A 488 20.22 35.55 -5.45
C PHE A 488 20.33 34.70 -6.71
N VAL A 489 19.52 33.64 -6.79
CA VAL A 489 19.55 32.71 -7.92
C VAL A 489 19.01 33.37 -9.18
N ARG A 490 17.89 34.12 -9.12
CA ARG A 490 17.31 34.79 -10.30
C ARG A 490 18.25 35.81 -10.92
N GLU A 491 18.99 36.53 -10.08
CA GLU A 491 19.96 37.53 -10.51
C GLU A 491 21.32 36.92 -10.90
N ASP A 492 21.44 35.59 -10.85
CA ASP A 492 22.62 34.84 -11.24
C ASP A 492 23.89 35.29 -10.48
N ARG A 493 23.73 35.57 -9.19
CA ARG A 493 24.84 35.98 -8.32
C ARG A 493 25.79 34.80 -8.04
N ARG A 494 27.04 35.10 -7.69
CA ARG A 494 28.07 34.11 -7.35
C ARG A 494 28.83 34.52 -6.11
N LEU A 495 29.03 33.55 -5.20
CA LEU A 495 29.92 33.69 -4.05
C LEU A 495 31.19 32.85 -4.25
N PRO A 496 32.31 33.20 -3.59
CA PRO A 496 33.47 32.32 -3.53
C PRO A 496 33.09 30.96 -2.92
N ILE A 497 33.46 29.88 -3.59
CA ILE A 497 33.15 28.50 -3.15
C ILE A 497 34.20 28.03 -2.14
N ALA A 498 33.77 27.21 -1.18
CA ALA A 498 34.66 26.65 -0.18
C ALA A 498 35.74 25.76 -0.82
N SER A 499 36.99 25.86 -0.34
CA SER A 499 38.14 25.20 -0.95
C SER A 499 38.09 23.67 -0.92
N TRP A 500 37.31 23.08 -0.02
CA TRP A 500 37.09 21.64 0.07
C TRP A 500 36.10 21.12 -0.99
N TYR A 501 35.32 22.00 -1.61
CA TYR A 501 34.41 21.65 -2.70
C TYR A 501 35.14 21.85 -4.04
N THR A 502 35.91 20.83 -4.41
CA THR A 502 36.83 20.86 -5.56
C THR A 502 36.11 21.10 -6.88
N GLU A 503 36.87 21.47 -7.92
CA GLU A 503 36.32 21.67 -9.27
C GLU A 503 35.60 20.41 -9.79
N ASP A 504 36.11 19.21 -9.49
CA ASP A 504 35.46 17.95 -9.88
C ASP A 504 34.09 17.78 -9.20
N LEU A 505 33.97 18.12 -7.91
CA LEU A 505 32.69 18.09 -7.19
C LEU A 505 31.71 19.13 -7.75
N GLN A 506 32.20 20.32 -8.07
CA GLN A 506 31.40 21.35 -8.72
C GLN A 506 30.87 20.89 -10.08
N GLN A 507 31.72 20.30 -10.92
CA GLN A 507 31.31 19.77 -12.22
C GLN A 507 30.30 18.62 -12.08
N ALA A 508 30.49 17.71 -11.12
CA ALA A 508 29.54 16.64 -10.83
C ALA A 508 28.19 17.20 -10.38
N HIS A 509 28.18 18.21 -9.50
CA HIS A 509 26.98 18.89 -9.05
C HIS A 509 26.25 19.58 -10.21
N LEU A 510 26.94 20.36 -11.03
CA LEU A 510 26.34 21.05 -12.16
C LEU A 510 25.79 20.07 -13.20
N LYS A 511 26.45 18.93 -13.40
CA LYS A 511 25.94 17.86 -14.25
C LYS A 511 24.63 17.29 -13.71
N ALA A 512 24.53 17.07 -12.40
CA ALA A 512 23.33 16.51 -11.79
C ALA A 512 22.19 17.54 -11.74
N PHE A 513 22.45 18.71 -11.15
CA PHE A 513 21.43 19.69 -10.79
C PHE A 513 21.20 20.77 -11.86
N GLY A 514 22.17 21.03 -12.74
CA GLY A 514 21.99 21.92 -13.90
C GLY A 514 21.36 21.24 -15.12
N SER A 515 21.06 19.95 -15.03
CA SER A 515 20.36 19.19 -16.07
C SER A 515 18.85 19.37 -15.98
N THR A 516 18.13 19.06 -17.07
CA THR A 516 16.67 19.01 -17.05
C THR A 516 16.18 18.07 -15.96
N ASP A 517 15.24 18.53 -15.14
CA ASP A 517 14.71 17.82 -13.97
C ASP A 517 15.74 17.58 -12.84
N GLY A 518 16.94 18.17 -12.90
CA GLY A 518 17.97 18.05 -11.87
C GLY A 518 17.53 18.55 -10.48
N TYR A 519 16.68 19.58 -10.43
CA TYR A 519 16.10 20.10 -9.18
C TYR A 519 14.66 19.62 -8.93
N LYS A 520 14.11 18.78 -9.82
CA LYS A 520 12.72 18.31 -9.70
C LYS A 520 12.48 17.64 -8.35
N GLY A 521 13.30 16.63 -8.03
CA GLY A 521 13.22 15.88 -6.79
C GLY A 521 13.33 16.79 -5.56
N VAL A 522 14.33 17.67 -5.55
CA VAL A 522 14.54 18.67 -4.50
C VAL A 522 13.25 19.41 -4.19
N CYS A 523 12.61 19.98 -5.22
CA CYS A 523 11.41 20.77 -5.02
C CYS A 523 10.25 19.93 -4.48
N ARG A 524 10.15 18.65 -4.89
CA ARG A 524 9.14 17.71 -4.39
C ARG A 524 9.39 17.32 -2.93
N TRP A 525 10.64 17.06 -2.54
CA TRP A 525 11.03 16.78 -1.15
C TRP A 525 10.69 17.96 -0.22
N TYR A 526 11.04 19.18 -0.60
CA TYR A 526 10.71 20.37 0.20
C TYR A 526 9.21 20.64 0.28
N ARG A 527 8.47 20.39 -0.81
CA ARG A 527 7.00 20.47 -0.82
C ARG A 527 6.38 19.43 0.11
N MET A 528 6.82 18.17 0.03
CA MET A 528 6.37 17.08 0.88
C MET A 528 6.57 17.41 2.36
N TRP A 529 7.73 17.97 2.71
CA TRP A 529 8.05 18.40 4.07
C TRP A 529 7.22 19.60 4.52
N LYS A 530 7.17 20.67 3.73
CA LYS A 530 6.42 21.90 4.05
C LYS A 530 4.93 21.61 4.25
N ASP A 531 4.35 20.80 3.38
CA ASP A 531 2.92 20.47 3.42
C ASP A 531 2.62 19.29 4.35
N ASN A 532 3.63 18.78 5.09
CA ASN A 532 3.50 17.72 6.08
C ASN A 532 2.86 16.43 5.54
N LEU A 533 3.14 16.07 4.28
CA LEU A 533 2.49 14.91 3.64
C LEU A 533 2.92 13.57 4.25
N PHE A 534 3.99 13.56 5.04
CA PHE A 534 4.43 12.42 5.85
C PHE A 534 3.57 12.19 7.10
N ALA A 535 2.82 13.19 7.58
CA ALA A 535 2.13 13.13 8.86
C ALA A 535 1.12 11.97 8.99
N PRO A 536 0.34 11.60 7.95
CA PRO A 536 -0.54 10.43 8.03
C PRO A 536 0.21 9.12 8.26
N ASP A 537 1.44 8.98 7.78
CA ASP A 537 2.27 7.77 7.96
C ASP A 537 2.85 7.65 9.38
N GLU A 538 2.95 8.78 10.08
CA GLU A 538 3.57 8.85 11.41
C GLU A 538 2.53 8.75 12.55
N GLN A 539 1.23 8.61 12.24
CA GLN A 539 0.20 8.38 13.26
C GLN A 539 0.46 7.08 14.04
N GLY A 540 0.44 7.14 15.37
CA GLY A 540 0.71 6.00 16.23
C GLY A 540 2.19 5.78 16.57
N PHE A 541 3.09 6.64 16.09
CA PHE A 541 4.53 6.62 16.42
C PHE A 541 4.92 7.68 17.47
N GLU A 542 3.96 8.28 18.18
CA GLU A 542 4.21 9.37 19.13
C GLU A 542 5.14 8.94 20.28
N ASP A 543 5.07 7.67 20.69
CA ASP A 543 5.91 7.06 21.73
C ASP A 543 7.09 6.25 21.17
N PHE A 544 7.37 6.36 19.87
CA PHE A 544 8.46 5.62 19.23
C PHE A 544 9.83 6.02 19.80
N HIS A 545 10.68 5.02 20.01
CA HIS A 545 12.08 5.17 20.38
C HIS A 545 12.95 4.26 19.52
N ILE A 546 14.11 4.76 19.09
CA ILE A 546 15.11 3.96 18.40
C ILE A 546 15.80 3.05 19.43
N THR A 547 15.66 1.73 19.26
CA THR A 547 16.29 0.75 20.16
C THR A 547 17.73 0.40 19.75
N GLN A 548 18.06 0.54 18.47
CA GLN A 548 19.38 0.26 17.92
C GLN A 548 20.43 1.24 18.48
N PRO A 549 21.72 0.85 18.53
CA PRO A 549 22.78 1.81 18.81
C PRO A 549 22.85 2.89 17.73
N VAL A 550 22.97 4.15 18.16
CA VAL A 550 22.96 5.31 17.26
C VAL A 550 24.25 6.11 17.42
N LEU A 551 24.88 6.46 16.31
CA LEU A 551 25.93 7.48 16.26
C LEU A 551 25.40 8.74 15.58
N PHE A 552 25.61 9.90 16.19
CA PHE A 552 25.34 11.19 15.59
C PHE A 552 26.63 11.98 15.45
N ILE A 553 27.03 12.28 14.21
CA ILE A 553 28.18 13.13 13.90
C ILE A 553 27.64 14.49 13.47
N VAL A 554 28.00 15.54 14.20
CA VAL A 554 27.48 16.90 14.03
C VAL A 554 28.61 17.91 13.91
N PRO A 555 28.44 19.04 13.17
CA PRO A 555 29.42 20.10 13.15
C PRO A 555 29.64 20.66 14.56
N ALA A 556 30.88 20.99 14.91
CA ALA A 556 31.20 21.57 16.22
C ALA A 556 30.60 22.97 16.37
N GLU A 557 30.49 23.72 15.26
CA GLU A 557 29.98 25.09 15.24
C GLU A 557 28.75 25.27 14.32
N PRO A 558 27.75 26.08 14.75
CA PRO A 558 27.67 26.74 16.05
C PRO A 558 27.37 25.75 17.19
N GLU A 559 28.10 25.84 18.31
CA GLU A 559 27.97 24.90 19.43
C GLU A 559 26.53 24.76 19.95
N GLN A 560 25.79 25.87 19.97
CA GLN A 560 24.39 25.90 20.43
C GLN A 560 23.49 25.03 19.55
N SER A 561 23.65 25.10 18.22
CA SER A 561 22.87 24.29 17.27
C SER A 561 23.17 22.80 17.44
N ALA A 562 24.45 22.44 17.55
CA ALA A 562 24.85 21.05 17.80
C ALA A 562 24.27 20.50 19.11
N THR A 563 24.29 21.31 20.17
CA THR A 563 23.77 20.93 21.49
C THR A 563 22.24 20.76 21.47
N GLN A 564 21.51 21.65 20.78
CA GLN A 564 20.06 21.54 20.64
C GLN A 564 19.66 20.27 19.88
N GLN A 565 20.33 19.98 18.76
CA GLN A 565 20.05 18.78 17.97
C GLN A 565 20.35 17.49 18.76
N GLN A 566 21.46 17.47 19.51
CA GLN A 566 21.79 16.36 20.40
C GLN A 566 20.68 16.13 21.44
N GLN A 567 20.21 17.19 22.10
CA GLN A 567 19.14 17.10 23.10
C GLN A 567 17.85 16.54 22.48
N MET A 568 17.43 17.08 21.34
CA MET A 568 16.24 16.60 20.63
C MET A 568 16.36 15.12 20.27
N LEU A 569 17.47 14.68 19.69
CA LEU A 569 17.67 13.29 19.28
C LEU A 569 17.75 12.34 20.49
N SER A 570 18.46 12.74 21.56
CA SER A 570 18.59 11.93 22.78
C SER A 570 17.26 11.65 23.49
N SER A 571 16.23 12.49 23.25
CA SER A 571 14.91 12.31 23.86
C SER A 571 14.15 11.08 23.35
N TRP A 572 14.54 10.51 22.20
CA TRP A 572 13.89 9.34 21.59
C TRP A 572 14.88 8.31 21.00
N ALA A 573 16.19 8.55 21.12
CA ALA A 573 17.25 7.58 20.83
C ALA A 573 18.11 7.37 22.10
N PRO A 574 17.69 6.49 23.04
CA PRO A 574 18.37 6.32 24.33
C PRO A 574 19.82 5.82 24.23
N ASN A 575 20.16 5.11 23.15
CA ASN A 575 21.50 4.55 22.90
C ASN A 575 22.36 5.45 22.00
N LEU A 576 22.23 6.77 22.14
CA LEU A 576 22.89 7.77 21.31
C LEU A 576 24.33 8.07 21.78
N GLN A 577 25.29 7.91 20.87
CA GLN A 577 26.62 8.48 20.95
C GLN A 577 26.70 9.71 20.05
N THR A 578 27.15 10.86 20.55
CA THR A 578 27.34 12.08 19.75
C THR A 578 28.82 12.43 19.64
N VAL A 579 29.27 12.74 18.43
CA VAL A 579 30.64 13.19 18.13
C VAL A 579 30.57 14.53 17.38
N LYS A 580 31.25 15.55 17.91
CA LYS A 580 31.38 16.86 17.27
C LYS A 580 32.66 16.91 16.45
N LEU A 581 32.58 17.30 15.17
CA LEU A 581 33.75 17.47 14.30
C LEU A 581 33.89 18.93 13.86
N ASN A 582 35.13 19.43 13.73
CA ASN A 582 35.38 20.77 13.21
C ASN A 582 35.20 20.79 11.68
N THR A 583 33.97 21.01 11.24
CA THR A 583 33.56 20.91 9.83
C THR A 583 32.25 21.69 9.63
N SER A 584 31.77 21.79 8.39
CA SER A 584 30.47 22.36 8.03
C SER A 584 29.40 21.27 7.88
N HIS A 585 28.27 21.62 7.25
CA HIS A 585 27.14 20.72 7.02
C HIS A 585 27.50 19.46 6.21
N TRP A 586 28.41 19.52 5.23
CA TRP A 586 28.84 18.36 4.43
C TRP A 586 30.00 17.61 5.08
N ILE A 587 29.76 17.09 6.29
CA ILE A 587 30.77 16.45 7.16
C ILE A 587 31.50 15.29 6.46
N HIS A 588 30.78 14.51 5.66
CA HIS A 588 31.31 13.34 4.95
C HIS A 588 32.25 13.69 3.79
N ILE A 589 32.14 14.91 3.24
CA ILE A 589 33.00 15.43 2.18
C ILE A 589 34.16 16.22 2.81
N GLN A 590 33.84 17.28 3.56
CA GLN A 590 34.84 18.22 4.08
C GLN A 590 35.79 17.58 5.11
N ALA A 591 35.29 16.65 5.94
CA ALA A 591 36.05 15.98 7.00
C ALA A 591 36.07 14.46 6.80
N ALA A 592 36.12 14.00 5.55
CA ALA A 592 35.97 12.59 5.17
C ALA A 592 36.77 11.61 6.03
N SER A 593 38.07 11.86 6.25
CA SER A 593 38.94 10.97 7.04
C SER A 593 38.49 10.86 8.50
N SER A 594 38.17 12.00 9.15
CA SER A 594 37.69 12.01 10.53
C SER A 594 36.31 11.37 10.66
N THR A 595 35.42 11.62 9.68
CA THR A 595 34.09 11.00 9.60
C THR A 595 34.20 9.48 9.48
N ASN A 596 35.01 8.98 8.54
CA ASN A 596 35.22 7.55 8.32
C ASN A 596 35.80 6.86 9.56
N THR A 597 36.82 7.47 10.18
CA THR A 597 37.44 6.96 11.41
C THR A 597 36.43 6.88 12.55
N THR A 598 35.58 7.90 12.70
CA THR A 598 34.55 7.94 13.75
C THR A 598 33.50 6.83 13.56
N ILE A 599 33.02 6.65 12.32
CA ILE A 599 32.07 5.58 11.98
C ILE A 599 32.72 4.21 12.22
N GLN A 600 33.96 4.00 11.77
CA GLN A 600 34.66 2.72 11.94
C GLN A 600 34.90 2.37 13.42
N ASN A 601 35.25 3.35 14.25
CA ASN A 601 35.40 3.15 15.69
C ASN A 601 34.07 2.74 16.33
N PHE A 602 32.97 3.40 15.96
CA PHE A 602 31.64 3.03 16.42
C PHE A 602 31.26 1.61 16.02
N LEU A 603 31.48 1.23 14.75
CA LEU A 603 31.19 -0.12 14.24
C LEU A 603 32.01 -1.20 14.96
N THR A 604 33.30 -0.94 15.22
CA THR A 604 34.19 -1.88 15.91
C THR A 604 33.80 -2.06 17.37
N SER A 605 33.56 -0.96 18.09
CA SER A 605 33.22 -0.99 19.53
C SER A 605 31.95 -1.80 19.85
N ARG A 606 31.00 -1.85 18.91
CA ARG A 606 29.75 -2.61 19.03
C ARG A 606 29.91 -4.12 18.95
N ARG A 607 31.03 -4.62 18.41
CA ARG A 607 31.27 -6.07 18.28
C ARG A 607 31.91 -6.69 19.53
N GLU A 608 32.42 -5.85 20.43
CA GLU A 608 33.10 -6.26 21.65
C GLU A 608 32.15 -6.31 22.87
N THR A 609 30.93 -5.78 22.71
CA THR A 609 29.82 -5.78 23.69
C THR A 609 28.75 -6.77 23.27
#